data_AF-A0A8T4ZAE7-F1
#
_entry.id   AF-A0A8T4ZAE7-F1
#
_cell.length_a   1.000
_cell.length_b   1.000
_cell.length_c   1.000
_cell.angle_alpha   90.00
_cell.angle_beta   90.00
_cell.angle_gamma   90.00
#
_symmetry.space_group_name_H-M   'P 1'
#
loop_
_entity.id
_entity.type
_entity.pdbx_description
1 polymer ?
#
loop_
_entity_poly.entity_id
_entity_poly.type
_entity_poly.pdbx_seq_one_letter_code
_entity_poly.pdbx_strand_id
1 'polypeptide(L)'
;IHYIIGNHDYTLITLKLPENQYFNVSKTLRLKDGGTTYNFIHGYQLEVLALLEPLTVEEYESICISLCQRTGDFIGDILSVLWDTLHLSFKKGDRRQKAISSITEVPESRRDMHRVEQLAKSSVKDLFLGLERGARLIFGHTHLPFVDGNVANSGSWVSDATVQNTYLTIDDGNMELKVYKP
;
A
#
# COMPACT_ATOMS: atom_id res chain seq x y z
N ILE A 1 -0.49 -15.53 -13.26
CA ILE A 1 -0.98 -14.22 -12.79
C ILE A 1 -0.65 -14.10 -11.31
N HIS A 2 -0.19 -12.94 -10.87
CA HIS A 2 0.08 -12.66 -9.46
C HIS A 2 -0.88 -11.58 -8.98
N TYR A 3 -1.41 -11.75 -7.79
CA TYR A 3 -2.28 -10.79 -7.13
C TYR A 3 -1.61 -10.34 -5.84
N ILE A 4 -1.28 -9.05 -5.77
CA ILE A 4 -0.64 -8.45 -4.61
C ILE A 4 -1.72 -7.80 -3.79
N ILE A 5 -1.87 -8.27 -2.55
CA ILE A 5 -2.99 -7.82 -1.72
C ILE A 5 -2.83 -6.37 -1.27
N GLY A 6 -3.91 -5.61 -1.36
CA GLY A 6 -4.02 -4.30 -0.75
C GLY A 6 -4.46 -4.34 0.71
N ASN A 7 -4.49 -3.14 1.30
CA ASN A 7 -5.02 -2.94 2.65
C ASN A 7 -6.51 -3.31 2.77
N HIS A 8 -7.27 -3.33 1.66
CA HIS A 8 -8.66 -3.77 1.63
C HIS A 8 -8.84 -5.27 1.37
N ASP A 9 -7.78 -5.96 0.95
CA ASP A 9 -7.83 -7.36 0.50
C ASP A 9 -7.26 -8.33 1.53
N TYR A 10 -7.00 -7.84 2.75
CA TYR A 10 -6.24 -8.56 3.78
C TYR A 10 -6.83 -9.93 4.14
N THR A 11 -8.17 -10.02 4.09
CA THR A 11 -8.87 -11.27 4.35
C THR A 11 -8.51 -12.36 3.34
N LEU A 12 -8.13 -12.02 2.09
CA LEU A 12 -7.74 -13.02 1.08
C LEU A 12 -6.49 -13.81 1.47
N ILE A 13 -5.58 -13.24 2.27
CA ILE A 13 -4.43 -14.00 2.79
C ILE A 13 -4.84 -14.97 3.90
N THR A 14 -5.87 -14.63 4.66
CA THR A 14 -6.36 -15.47 5.76
C THR A 14 -7.27 -16.60 5.29
N LEU A 15 -7.87 -16.45 4.11
CA LEU A 15 -8.73 -17.47 3.52
C LEU A 15 -7.90 -18.56 2.86
N LYS A 16 -8.23 -19.82 3.13
CA LYS A 16 -7.68 -20.95 2.40
C LYS A 16 -8.29 -20.96 1.00
N LEU A 17 -7.59 -20.33 0.06
CA LEU A 17 -8.03 -20.29 -1.33
C LEU A 17 -7.98 -21.70 -1.95
N PRO A 18 -8.89 -22.02 -2.88
CA PRO A 18 -8.89 -23.32 -3.57
C PRO A 18 -7.56 -23.60 -4.28
N GLU A 19 -7.12 -24.86 -4.28
CA GLU A 19 -5.88 -25.27 -4.94
C GLU A 19 -5.89 -25.03 -6.46
N ASN A 20 -7.07 -24.88 -7.07
CA ASN A 20 -7.27 -24.65 -8.50
C ASN A 20 -7.42 -23.16 -8.88
N GLN A 21 -6.97 -22.22 -8.04
CA GLN A 21 -7.03 -20.79 -8.34
C GLN A 21 -6.15 -20.38 -9.53
N TYR A 22 -6.59 -19.37 -10.29
CA TYR A 22 -5.91 -18.88 -11.50
C TYR A 22 -4.76 -17.88 -11.22
N PHE A 23 -4.58 -17.45 -9.97
CA PHE A 23 -3.57 -16.48 -9.58
C PHE A 23 -2.95 -16.81 -8.23
N ASN A 24 -1.70 -16.39 -8.03
CA ASN A 24 -0.99 -16.52 -6.76
C ASN A 24 -1.18 -15.24 -5.95
N VAL A 25 -1.67 -15.39 -4.73
CA VAL A 25 -1.87 -14.27 -3.78
C VAL A 25 -0.64 -14.11 -2.90
N SER A 26 -0.09 -12.90 -2.81
CA SER A 26 1.03 -12.60 -1.91
C SER A 26 1.00 -11.13 -1.44
N LYS A 27 1.73 -10.82 -0.36
CA LYS A 27 1.93 -9.41 0.08
C LYS A 27 2.98 -8.68 -0.77
N THR A 28 3.96 -9.44 -1.23
CA THR A 28 5.09 -8.95 -2.02
C THR A 28 5.37 -9.92 -3.15
N LEU A 29 5.95 -9.43 -4.23
CA LEU A 29 6.40 -10.25 -5.35
C LEU A 29 7.76 -9.75 -5.83
N ARG A 30 8.66 -10.67 -6.14
CA ARG A 30 9.94 -10.37 -6.78
C ARG A 30 9.99 -11.03 -8.14
N LEU A 31 10.18 -10.25 -9.19
CA LEU A 31 10.41 -10.74 -10.55
C LEU A 31 11.74 -10.22 -11.08
N LYS A 32 12.25 -10.85 -12.14
CA LYS A 32 13.44 -10.42 -12.86
C LYS A 32 13.13 -10.24 -14.32
N ASP A 33 13.62 -9.15 -14.89
CA ASP A 33 13.49 -8.83 -16.32
C ASP A 33 14.69 -7.94 -16.73
N GLY A 34 15.27 -8.18 -17.91
CA GLY A 34 16.45 -7.44 -18.39
C GLY A 34 17.62 -7.42 -17.40
N GLY A 35 17.82 -8.49 -16.62
CA GLY A 35 18.84 -8.57 -15.57
C GLY A 35 18.57 -7.72 -14.31
N THR A 36 17.42 -7.05 -14.22
CA THR A 36 17.01 -6.20 -13.10
C THR A 36 15.98 -6.91 -12.23
N THR A 37 16.13 -6.81 -10.90
CA THR A 37 15.11 -7.28 -9.94
C THR A 37 14.05 -6.20 -9.73
N TYR A 38 12.79 -6.60 -9.80
CA TYR A 38 11.61 -5.76 -9.56
C TYR A 38 10.85 -6.28 -8.33
N ASN A 39 10.65 -5.40 -7.36
CA ASN A 39 9.90 -5.67 -6.13
C ASN A 39 8.55 -4.99 -6.22
N PHE A 40 7.50 -5.77 -6.13
CA PHE A 40 6.13 -5.29 -6.16
C PHE A 40 5.52 -5.41 -4.77
N ILE A 41 4.90 -4.32 -4.31
CA ILE A 41 4.13 -4.22 -3.07
C ILE A 41 2.84 -3.43 -3.36
N HIS A 42 1.87 -3.45 -2.45
CA HIS A 42 0.71 -2.57 -2.60
C HIS A 42 1.06 -1.10 -2.39
N GLY A 43 1.81 -0.77 -1.34
CA GLY A 43 2.27 0.59 -1.06
C GLY A 43 1.79 1.19 0.26
N TYR A 44 0.80 0.59 0.93
CA TYR A 44 0.36 1.04 2.26
C TYR A 44 1.52 1.00 3.28
N GLN A 45 2.49 0.10 3.09
CA GLN A 45 3.69 0.01 3.94
C GLN A 45 4.49 1.32 3.93
N LEU A 46 4.61 1.97 2.76
CA LEU A 46 5.30 3.25 2.63
C LEU A 46 4.51 4.37 3.31
N GLU A 47 3.18 4.32 3.24
CA GLU A 47 2.33 5.29 3.94
C GLU A 47 2.47 5.16 5.45
N VAL A 48 2.43 3.93 5.97
CA VAL A 48 2.59 3.69 7.42
C VAL A 48 3.92 4.26 7.90
N LEU A 49 5.01 3.92 7.21
CA LEU A 49 6.36 4.38 7.53
C LEU A 49 6.55 5.90 7.39
N ALA A 50 5.83 6.55 6.48
CA ALA A 50 5.99 7.98 6.23
C ALA A 50 5.06 8.87 7.06
N LEU A 51 3.85 8.39 7.38
CA LEU A 51 2.74 9.24 7.82
C LEU A 51 2.01 8.73 9.06
N LEU A 52 1.99 7.43 9.32
CA LEU A 52 1.10 6.86 10.35
C LEU A 52 1.81 6.54 11.67
N GLU A 53 3.01 7.07 11.91
CA GLU A 53 3.66 6.94 13.23
C GLU A 53 2.70 7.38 14.36
N PRO A 54 2.61 6.60 15.46
CA PRO A 54 3.51 5.51 15.84
C PRO A 54 3.09 4.12 15.33
N LEU A 55 2.10 4.00 14.43
CA LEU A 55 1.65 2.70 13.96
C LEU A 55 2.77 1.95 13.23
N THR A 56 2.94 0.68 13.57
CA THR A 56 3.73 -0.23 12.74
C THR A 56 2.89 -0.76 11.57
N VAL A 57 3.57 -1.38 10.60
CA VAL A 57 2.90 -2.00 9.45
C VAL A 57 1.96 -3.11 9.94
N GLU A 58 2.38 -3.93 10.89
CA GLU A 58 1.61 -5.02 11.46
C GLU A 58 0.36 -4.53 12.22
N GLU A 59 0.49 -3.41 12.91
CA GLU A 59 -0.62 -2.74 13.60
C GLU A 59 -1.66 -2.25 12.61
N TYR A 60 -1.22 -1.60 11.52
CA TYR A 60 -2.09 -1.16 10.44
C TYR A 60 -2.78 -2.34 9.74
N GLU A 61 -2.06 -3.44 9.51
CA GLU A 61 -2.63 -4.67 8.93
C GLU A 61 -3.72 -5.28 9.83
N SER A 62 -3.52 -5.25 11.15
CA SER A 62 -4.51 -5.71 12.13
C SER A 62 -5.79 -4.87 12.07
N ILE A 63 -5.65 -3.56 11.91
CA ILE A 63 -6.79 -2.65 11.68
C ILE A 63 -7.51 -3.03 10.39
N CYS A 64 -6.77 -3.25 9.29
CA CYS A 64 -7.34 -3.62 7.99
C CYS A 64 -8.18 -4.89 8.07
N ILE A 65 -7.67 -5.94 8.74
CA ILE A 65 -8.39 -7.21 8.93
C ILE A 65 -9.71 -6.98 9.69
N SER A 66 -9.67 -6.18 10.77
CA SER A 66 -10.87 -5.90 11.56
C SER A 66 -11.93 -5.12 10.76
N LEU A 67 -11.48 -4.13 9.98
CA LEU A 67 -12.38 -3.32 9.14
C LEU A 67 -13.00 -4.13 8.00
N CYS A 68 -12.29 -5.09 7.42
CA CYS A 68 -12.83 -5.96 6.38
C CYS A 68 -14.03 -6.80 6.86
N GLN A 69 -14.12 -7.06 8.17
CA GLN A 69 -15.16 -7.89 8.77
C GLN A 69 -16.36 -7.09 9.32
N ARG A 70 -16.28 -5.75 9.32
CA ARG A 70 -17.26 -4.89 9.97
C ARG A 70 -17.96 -3.96 8.96
N THR A 71 -19.27 -3.81 9.12
CA THR A 71 -20.10 -2.88 8.36
C THR A 71 -20.72 -1.91 9.37
N GLY A 72 -20.08 -0.76 9.60
CA GLY A 72 -20.49 0.13 10.70
C GLY A 72 -19.59 1.34 10.92
N ASP A 73 -19.56 1.84 12.17
CA ASP A 73 -18.76 3.00 12.57
C ASP A 73 -17.26 2.69 12.55
N PHE A 74 -16.64 2.89 11.38
CA PHE A 74 -15.23 2.61 11.12
C PHE A 74 -14.29 3.29 12.13
N ILE A 75 -14.60 4.49 12.62
CA ILE A 75 -13.70 5.21 13.54
C ILE A 75 -13.74 4.57 14.93
N GLY A 76 -14.94 4.28 15.44
CA GLY A 76 -15.10 3.56 16.70
C GLY A 76 -14.41 2.21 16.66
N ASP A 77 -14.58 1.47 15.56
CA ASP A 77 -13.98 0.16 15.35
C ASP A 77 -12.44 0.22 15.32
N ILE A 78 -11.85 1.18 14.60
CA ILE A 78 -10.39 1.36 14.57
C ILE A 78 -9.85 1.68 15.98
N LEU A 79 -10.51 2.58 16.72
CA LEU A 79 -10.09 2.95 18.08
C LEU A 79 -10.22 1.77 19.06
N SER A 80 -11.26 0.95 18.93
CA SER A 80 -11.41 -0.28 19.71
C SER A 80 -10.28 -1.27 19.43
N VAL A 81 -9.94 -1.51 18.16
CA VAL A 81 -8.82 -2.41 17.79
C VAL A 81 -7.49 -1.92 18.37
N LEU A 82 -7.23 -0.61 18.28
CA LEU A 82 -6.03 0.00 18.84
C LEU A 82 -5.94 -0.16 20.36
N TRP A 83 -7.06 -0.03 21.07
CA TRP A 83 -7.11 -0.25 22.50
C TRP A 83 -6.95 -1.74 22.86
N ASP A 84 -7.76 -2.61 22.26
CA ASP A 84 -7.85 -4.02 22.64
C ASP A 84 -6.63 -4.83 22.20
N THR A 85 -6.03 -4.49 21.06
CA THR A 85 -4.90 -5.24 20.48
C THR A 85 -3.57 -4.61 20.87
N LEU A 86 -3.48 -3.27 20.83
CA LEU A 86 -2.21 -2.55 20.90
C LEU A 86 -2.04 -1.76 22.20
N HIS A 87 -3.08 -1.72 23.05
CA HIS A 87 -3.11 -0.95 24.30
C HIS A 87 -2.75 0.54 24.09
N LEU A 88 -2.97 1.04 22.89
CA LEU A 88 -2.75 2.43 22.52
C LEU A 88 -3.98 3.24 22.92
N SER A 89 -3.78 4.23 23.79
CA SER A 89 -4.80 5.23 24.12
C SER A 89 -4.38 6.59 23.58
N PHE A 90 -5.33 7.28 22.97
CA PHE A 90 -5.15 8.63 22.46
C PHE A 90 -5.85 9.61 23.40
N LYS A 91 -5.12 10.64 23.84
CA LYS A 91 -5.74 11.75 24.58
C LYS A 91 -6.48 12.65 23.59
N LYS A 92 -7.56 13.30 24.05
CA LYS A 92 -8.29 14.27 23.24
C LYS A 92 -7.33 15.38 22.78
N GLY A 93 -7.19 15.55 21.45
CA GLY A 93 -6.25 16.50 20.84
C GLY A 93 -4.90 15.93 20.43
N ASP A 94 -4.68 14.62 20.61
CA ASP A 94 -3.49 13.93 20.12
C ASP A 94 -3.45 14.00 18.57
N ARG A 95 -2.31 14.41 18.02
CA ARG A 95 -2.08 14.42 16.56
C ARG A 95 -2.21 13.02 15.97
N ARG A 96 -1.90 11.98 16.76
CA ARG A 96 -2.01 10.57 16.35
C ARG A 96 -3.45 10.16 16.07
N GLN A 97 -4.40 10.70 16.82
CA GLN A 97 -5.83 10.45 16.57
C GLN A 97 -6.26 10.96 15.19
N LYS A 98 -5.67 12.07 14.70
CA LYS A 98 -5.93 12.59 13.36
C LYS A 98 -5.34 11.72 12.26
N ALA A 99 -4.14 11.19 12.45
CA ALA A 99 -3.52 10.25 11.50
C ALA A 99 -4.34 8.96 11.39
N ILE A 100 -4.86 8.46 12.52
CA ILE A 100 -5.74 7.30 12.55
C ILE A 100 -7.08 7.58 11.88
N SER A 101 -7.68 8.75 12.14
CA SER A 101 -8.92 9.10 11.46
C SER A 101 -8.74 9.25 9.94
N SER A 102 -7.56 9.67 9.46
CA SER A 102 -7.32 9.76 8.01
C SER A 102 -7.26 8.39 7.31
N ILE A 103 -7.18 7.27 8.04
CA ILE A 103 -7.24 5.92 7.47
C ILE A 103 -8.59 5.67 6.77
N THR A 104 -9.66 6.35 7.21
CA THR A 104 -11.00 6.23 6.59
C THR A 104 -11.16 7.10 5.33
N GLU A 105 -10.21 8.00 5.06
CA GLU A 105 -10.20 8.83 3.85
C GLU A 105 -9.52 8.09 2.69
N VAL A 106 -9.84 8.46 1.45
CA VAL A 106 -9.17 7.92 0.26
C VAL A 106 -7.69 8.36 0.24
N PRO A 107 -6.74 7.51 -0.16
CA PRO A 107 -5.31 7.80 -0.02
C PRO A 107 -4.87 9.15 -0.60
N GLU A 108 -5.33 9.51 -1.79
CA GLU A 108 -4.97 10.76 -2.47
C GLU A 108 -5.46 12.04 -1.76
N SER A 109 -6.51 11.94 -0.94
CA SER A 109 -7.01 13.09 -0.17
C SER A 109 -6.30 13.26 1.17
N ARG A 110 -5.54 12.27 1.62
CA ARG A 110 -4.85 12.30 2.91
C ARG A 110 -3.74 13.34 2.90
N ARG A 111 -3.57 13.98 4.04
CA ARG A 111 -2.55 15.01 4.23
C ARG A 111 -1.14 14.43 4.08
N ASP A 112 -0.25 15.21 3.47
CA ASP A 112 1.18 14.92 3.36
C ASP A 112 1.55 13.68 2.52
N MET A 113 0.66 13.21 1.62
CA MET A 113 0.89 12.05 0.74
C MET A 113 2.19 12.14 -0.12
N HIS A 114 2.67 13.35 -0.40
CA HIS A 114 3.97 13.58 -1.05
C HIS A 114 5.16 12.95 -0.29
N ARG A 115 5.05 12.73 1.02
CA ARG A 115 6.10 12.08 1.82
C ARG A 115 6.23 10.60 1.51
N VAL A 116 5.14 9.95 1.10
CA VAL A 116 5.15 8.55 0.65
C VAL A 116 6.00 8.43 -0.61
N GLU A 117 5.82 9.37 -1.55
CA GLU A 117 6.66 9.45 -2.75
C GLU A 117 8.13 9.74 -2.41
N GLN A 118 8.41 10.69 -1.51
CA GLN A 118 9.77 10.99 -1.07
C GLN A 118 10.47 9.78 -0.44
N LEU A 119 9.76 9.05 0.43
CA LEU A 119 10.28 7.80 1.01
C LEU A 119 10.52 6.76 -0.08
N ALA A 120 9.57 6.58 -1.00
CA ALA A 120 9.67 5.64 -2.12
C ALA A 120 10.84 5.95 -3.06
N LYS A 121 11.25 7.21 -3.19
CA LYS A 121 12.42 7.62 -3.98
C LYS A 121 13.74 7.58 -3.21
N SER A 122 13.68 7.53 -1.88
CA SER A 122 14.88 7.47 -1.03
C SER A 122 15.56 6.09 -1.10
N SER A 123 16.85 6.05 -0.76
CA SER A 123 17.57 4.79 -0.52
C SER A 123 17.20 4.14 0.81
N VAL A 124 16.67 4.92 1.76
CA VAL A 124 16.30 4.45 3.10
C VAL A 124 15.18 3.40 3.04
N LYS A 125 14.29 3.49 2.05
CA LYS A 125 13.25 2.46 1.84
C LYS A 125 13.82 1.06 1.69
N ASP A 126 15.02 0.92 1.12
CA ASP A 126 15.61 -0.38 0.81
C ASP A 126 15.89 -1.14 2.11
N LEU A 127 16.26 -0.42 3.18
CA LEU A 127 16.44 -0.97 4.52
C LEU A 127 15.10 -1.42 5.12
N PHE A 128 14.09 -0.56 5.11
CA PHE A 128 12.79 -0.87 5.72
C PHE A 128 12.00 -1.94 4.97
N LEU A 129 12.15 -2.03 3.66
CA LEU A 129 11.45 -2.98 2.79
C LEU A 129 12.29 -4.23 2.46
N GLY A 130 13.53 -4.31 2.94
CA GLY A 130 14.44 -5.43 2.69
C GLY A 130 14.75 -5.64 1.19
N LEU A 131 14.91 -4.54 0.45
CA LEU A 131 15.15 -4.57 -0.99
C LEU A 131 16.63 -4.86 -1.29
N GLU A 132 16.87 -5.62 -2.35
CA GLU A 132 18.21 -5.82 -2.89
C GLU A 132 18.75 -4.50 -3.47
N ARG A 133 20.06 -4.28 -3.34
CA ARG A 133 20.71 -3.08 -3.88
C ARG A 133 20.50 -3.00 -5.39
N GLY A 134 20.03 -1.85 -5.87
CA GLY A 134 19.78 -1.61 -7.29
C GLY A 134 18.47 -2.23 -7.80
N ALA A 135 17.70 -2.89 -6.93
CA ALA A 135 16.38 -3.36 -7.31
C ALA A 135 15.41 -2.18 -7.49
N ARG A 136 14.40 -2.41 -8.32
CA ARG A 136 13.33 -1.46 -8.59
C ARG A 136 12.13 -1.73 -7.71
N LEU A 137 11.41 -0.67 -7.34
CA LEU A 137 10.21 -0.74 -6.51
C LEU A 137 9.00 -0.34 -7.35
N ILE A 138 7.97 -1.18 -7.32
CA ILE A 138 6.68 -0.94 -7.95
C ILE A 138 5.61 -1.02 -6.87
N PHE A 139 4.78 0.00 -6.80
CA PHE A 139 3.68 0.07 -5.86
C PHE A 139 2.49 0.81 -6.46
N GLY A 140 1.38 0.85 -5.71
CA GLY A 140 0.19 1.63 -6.03
C GLY A 140 -0.24 2.42 -4.80
N HIS A 141 -1.45 2.13 -4.31
CA HIS A 141 -2.04 2.65 -3.07
C HIS A 141 -2.36 4.15 -3.05
N THR A 142 -1.45 5.02 -3.45
CA THR A 142 -1.60 6.48 -3.33
C THR A 142 -2.53 7.10 -4.38
N HIS A 143 -2.89 6.33 -5.41
CA HIS A 143 -3.63 6.80 -6.60
C HIS A 143 -2.91 7.89 -7.41
N LEU A 144 -1.61 8.10 -7.18
CA LEU A 144 -0.80 9.11 -7.85
C LEU A 144 0.25 8.43 -8.73
N PRO A 145 -0.06 8.15 -10.01
CA PRO A 145 0.82 7.39 -10.88
C PRO A 145 2.06 8.19 -11.27
N PHE A 146 3.22 7.53 -11.28
CA PHE A 146 4.49 8.11 -11.77
C PHE A 146 5.50 7.01 -12.10
N VAL A 147 6.52 7.36 -12.88
CA VAL A 147 7.75 6.57 -13.04
C VAL A 147 8.93 7.52 -12.85
N ASP A 148 9.84 7.17 -11.95
CA ASP A 148 11.04 7.96 -11.66
C ASP A 148 12.21 7.03 -11.29
N GLY A 149 13.18 6.92 -12.20
CA GLY A 149 14.37 6.09 -12.01
C GLY A 149 14.03 4.63 -11.70
N ASN A 150 14.32 4.19 -10.48
CA ASN A 150 14.10 2.82 -10.01
C ASN A 150 12.75 2.62 -9.29
N VAL A 151 11.82 3.57 -9.40
CA VAL A 151 10.56 3.54 -8.68
C VAL A 151 9.41 3.82 -9.64
N ALA A 152 8.32 3.06 -9.51
CA ALA A 152 7.09 3.31 -10.23
C ALA A 152 5.87 3.19 -9.31
N ASN A 153 4.94 4.12 -9.47
CA ASN A 153 3.59 4.03 -8.93
C ASN A 153 2.61 3.78 -10.09
N SER A 154 1.87 2.68 -10.03
CA SER A 154 0.92 2.30 -11.08
C SER A 154 -0.38 3.10 -11.07
N GLY A 155 -0.64 3.91 -10.04
CA GLY A 155 -1.86 4.69 -9.88
C GLY A 155 -3.06 3.87 -9.43
N SER A 156 -4.21 4.15 -10.04
CA SER A 156 -5.51 3.65 -9.59
C SER A 156 -6.45 3.36 -10.76
N TRP A 157 -7.39 2.44 -10.51
CA TRP A 157 -8.52 2.13 -11.39
C TRP A 157 -9.85 2.66 -10.85
N VAL A 158 -9.80 3.49 -9.80
CA VAL A 158 -10.98 4.12 -9.21
C VAL A 158 -11.45 5.27 -10.12
N SER A 159 -12.75 5.32 -10.40
CA SER A 159 -13.35 6.17 -11.43
C SER A 159 -13.33 7.67 -11.14
N ASP A 160 -13.19 8.05 -9.87
CA ASP A 160 -13.16 9.44 -9.40
C ASP A 160 -11.74 9.96 -9.13
N ALA A 161 -10.72 9.13 -9.37
CA ALA A 161 -9.33 9.58 -9.30
C ALA A 161 -9.02 10.58 -10.43
N THR A 162 -8.21 11.60 -10.13
CA THR A 162 -7.81 12.64 -11.10
C THR A 162 -7.12 12.02 -12.34
N VAL A 163 -6.30 11.00 -12.13
CA VAL A 163 -5.67 10.18 -13.17
C VAL A 163 -6.03 8.73 -12.89
N GLN A 164 -6.74 8.09 -13.83
CA GLN A 164 -7.34 6.78 -13.65
C GLN A 164 -6.95 5.81 -14.77
N ASN A 165 -7.20 4.52 -14.53
CA ASN A 165 -6.98 3.40 -15.46
C ASN A 165 -5.53 3.30 -15.93
N THR A 166 -4.60 3.62 -15.04
CA THR A 166 -3.18 3.54 -15.33
C THR A 166 -2.63 2.14 -15.07
N TYR A 167 -1.64 1.75 -15.85
CA TYR A 167 -0.93 0.50 -15.70
C TYR A 167 0.53 0.66 -16.11
N LEU A 168 1.39 -0.21 -15.56
CA LEU A 168 2.82 -0.20 -15.84
C LEU A 168 3.15 -1.37 -16.77
N THR A 169 3.86 -1.10 -17.86
CA THR A 169 4.52 -2.15 -18.64
C THR A 169 6.00 -2.20 -18.30
N ILE A 170 6.53 -3.41 -18.14
CA ILE A 170 7.94 -3.66 -17.90
C ILE A 170 8.42 -4.60 -19.01
N ASP A 171 9.36 -4.14 -19.82
CA ASP A 171 9.91 -4.91 -20.94
C ASP A 171 11.39 -4.56 -21.14
N ASP A 172 12.23 -5.59 -21.21
CA ASP A 172 13.69 -5.51 -21.30
C ASP A 172 14.31 -4.45 -20.38
N GLY A 173 13.95 -4.48 -19.11
CA GLY A 173 14.51 -3.54 -18.14
C GLY A 173 13.90 -2.14 -18.19
N ASN A 174 12.86 -1.86 -19.00
CA ASN A 174 12.26 -0.53 -19.13
C ASN A 174 10.87 -0.48 -18.50
N MET A 175 10.63 0.55 -17.67
CA MET A 175 9.32 0.80 -17.06
C MET A 175 8.60 1.92 -17.82
N GLU A 176 7.40 1.65 -18.31
CA GLU A 176 6.58 2.62 -19.03
C GLU A 176 5.18 2.67 -18.42
N LEU A 177 4.76 3.85 -17.97
CA LEU A 177 3.42 4.09 -17.46
C LEU A 177 2.47 4.38 -18.62
N LYS A 178 1.37 3.64 -18.68
CA LYS A 178 0.35 3.74 -19.72
C LYS A 178 -1.01 4.01 -19.12
N VAL A 179 -1.91 4.52 -19.95
CA VAL A 179 -3.32 4.74 -19.62
C VAL A 179 -4.15 3.81 -20.48
N TYR A 180 -4.99 3.00 -19.86
CA TYR A 180 -5.98 2.19 -20.55
C TYR A 180 -7.17 3.06 -20.92
N LYS A 181 -7.51 3.07 -22.21
CA LYS A 181 -8.71 3.71 -22.74
C LYS A 181 -9.61 2.60 -23.28
N PRO A 182 -10.79 2.37 -22.68
CA PRO A 182 -11.74 1.36 -23.15
C PRO A 182 -12.32 1.70 -24.54
#